data_AF-A0A8T4W336-F1
#
_entry.id   AF-A0A8T4W336-F1
#
_cell.length_a   1.000
_cell.length_b   1.000
_cell.length_c   1.000
_cell.angle_alpha   90.00
_cell.angle_beta   90.00
_cell.angle_gamma   90.00
#
_symmetry.space_group_name_H-M   'P 1'
#
loop_
_entity.id
_entity.type
_entity.pdbx_description
1 polymer ?
#
loop_
_entity_poly.entity_id
_entity_poly.type
_entity_poly.pdbx_seq_one_letter_code
_entity_poly.pdbx_strand_id
1 'polypeptide(L)'
;MAQEQSGKKDTSERSVSELYPLQRRDISFIGLSFAVVALAAVLPTPAGLTHEGQVMLGILAMAVILWITTPIPIAVTALLVMIMQPLLDVMPAVDVFHSFGNEAVFFLIGAFVLAS
;
A
#
# COMPACT_ATOMS: atom_id res chain seq x y z
N MET A 1 -20.10 51.02 5.65
CA MET A 1 -20.91 50.02 6.38
C MET A 1 -21.54 49.07 5.37
N ALA A 2 -20.87 47.94 5.12
CA ALA A 2 -21.42 46.68 4.60
C ALA A 2 -20.25 45.68 4.64
N GLN A 3 -20.05 45.04 5.80
CA GLN A 3 -20.12 43.57 5.96
C GLN A 3 -19.06 42.86 5.09
N GLU A 4 -17.87 42.55 5.60
CA GLU A 4 -17.63 41.44 6.54
C GLU A 4 -18.25 40.11 6.04
N GLN A 5 -17.67 39.57 4.96
CA GLN A 5 -17.73 38.16 4.60
C GLN A 5 -16.28 37.76 4.26
N SER A 6 -15.34 37.66 5.20
CA SER A 6 -15.32 36.80 6.37
C SER A 6 -15.97 35.44 6.15
N GLY A 7 -15.10 34.44 5.96
CA GLY A 7 -15.36 33.09 6.43
C GLY A 7 -15.89 32.13 5.37
N LYS A 8 -15.06 31.10 5.11
CA LYS A 8 -15.48 29.77 4.64
C LYS A 8 -15.70 29.62 3.13
N LYS A 9 -14.60 29.65 2.36
CA LYS A 9 -14.52 28.93 1.08
C LYS A 9 -13.56 27.75 1.23
N ASP A 10 -14.14 26.56 1.19
CA ASP A 10 -13.53 25.30 0.75
C ASP A 10 -12.21 24.86 1.40
N THR A 11 -12.24 24.62 2.71
CA THR A 11 -11.18 23.82 3.35
C THR A 11 -11.41 22.31 3.20
N SER A 12 -12.60 21.85 2.77
CA SER A 12 -12.94 20.42 2.70
C SER A 12 -12.73 19.73 1.35
N GLU A 13 -12.42 20.48 0.28
CA GLU A 13 -12.34 19.93 -1.09
C GLU A 13 -11.02 20.22 -1.81
N ARG A 14 -9.92 20.48 -1.07
CA ARG A 14 -8.60 20.25 -1.67
C ARG A 14 -8.48 18.76 -1.92
N SER A 15 -8.87 18.35 -3.13
CA SER A 15 -8.81 16.99 -3.62
C SER A 15 -7.47 16.38 -3.25
N VAL A 16 -7.45 15.16 -2.72
CA VAL A 16 -6.21 14.43 -2.36
C VAL A 16 -5.19 14.45 -3.52
N SER A 17 -5.67 14.55 -4.76
CA SER A 17 -4.86 14.71 -5.98
C SER A 17 -4.06 16.02 -6.06
N GLU A 18 -4.50 17.10 -5.41
CA GLU A 18 -3.75 18.37 -5.32
C GLU A 18 -2.59 18.27 -4.31
N LEU A 19 -2.72 17.42 -3.28
CA LEU A 19 -1.64 17.14 -2.32
C LEU A 19 -0.59 16.17 -2.88
N TYR A 20 -1.01 15.25 -3.75
CA TYR A 20 -0.17 14.25 -4.40
C TYR A 20 -0.35 14.31 -5.92
N PRO A 21 0.28 15.28 -6.61
CA PRO A 21 0.21 15.33 -8.06
C PRO A 21 0.94 14.13 -8.65
N LEU A 22 0.20 13.11 -9.07
CA LEU A 22 0.76 11.93 -9.74
C LEU A 22 1.39 12.36 -11.05
N GLN A 23 2.72 12.29 -11.12
CA GLN A 23 3.46 12.61 -12.31
C GLN A 23 3.38 11.43 -13.30
N ARG A 24 3.50 11.69 -14.60
CA ARG A 24 3.48 10.65 -15.65
C ARG A 24 4.45 9.49 -15.42
N ARG A 25 5.54 9.73 -14.68
CA ARG A 25 6.57 8.73 -14.33
C ARG A 25 6.09 7.77 -13.23
N ASP A 26 5.29 8.26 -12.29
CA ASP A 26 4.80 7.49 -11.13
C ASP A 26 3.84 6.39 -11.59
N ILE A 27 3.01 6.70 -12.58
CA ILE A 27 2.12 5.74 -13.23
C ILE A 27 2.92 4.59 -13.86
N SER A 28 4.07 4.89 -14.46
CA SER A 28 4.94 3.86 -15.02
C SER A 28 5.55 2.95 -13.95
N PHE A 29 5.95 3.49 -12.79
CA PHE A 29 6.49 2.70 -11.69
C PHE A 29 5.41 1.83 -11.03
N ILE A 30 4.20 2.36 -10.88
CA ILE A 30 3.05 1.57 -10.41
C ILE A 30 2.73 0.47 -11.42
N GLY A 31 2.65 0.78 -12.71
CA GLY A 31 2.43 -0.23 -13.75
C GLY A 31 3.51 -1.31 -13.76
N LEU A 32 4.78 -0.92 -13.59
CA LEU A 32 5.91 -1.84 -13.50
C LEU A 32 5.81 -2.76 -12.28
N SER A 33 5.44 -2.23 -11.11
CA SER A 33 5.34 -3.03 -9.89
C SER A 33 4.23 -4.08 -10.00
N PHE A 34 3.08 -3.73 -10.57
CA PHE A 34 2.02 -4.70 -10.88
C PHE A 34 2.45 -5.72 -11.94
N ALA A 35 3.21 -5.31 -12.95
CA ALA A 35 3.75 -6.23 -13.95
C ALA A 35 4.69 -7.27 -13.33
N VAL A 36 5.46 -6.90 -12.29
CA VAL A 36 6.31 -7.85 -11.55
C VAL A 36 5.48 -8.92 -10.84
N VAL A 37 4.36 -8.55 -10.19
CA VAL A 37 3.45 -9.53 -9.57
C VAL A 37 2.82 -10.44 -10.63
N ALA A 38 2.34 -9.86 -11.73
CA ALA A 38 1.74 -10.63 -12.82
C ALA A 38 2.75 -11.61 -13.43
N LEU A 39 4.00 -11.19 -13.62
CA LEU A 39 5.07 -12.05 -14.10
C LEU A 39 5.34 -13.19 -13.10
N ALA A 40 5.40 -12.89 -11.81
CA ALA A 40 5.56 -13.90 -10.77
C ALA A 40 4.40 -14.91 -10.75
N ALA A 41 3.16 -14.51 -11.06
CA ALA A 41 2.01 -15.41 -11.11
C ALA A 41 1.98 -16.29 -12.38
N VAL A 42 2.53 -15.83 -13.50
CA VAL A 42 2.46 -16.57 -14.79
C VAL A 42 3.68 -17.46 -15.03
N LEU A 43 4.84 -17.12 -14.47
CA LEU A 43 6.07 -17.89 -14.67
C LEU A 43 5.97 -19.30 -14.05
N PRO A 44 6.54 -20.33 -14.70
CA PRO A 44 6.55 -21.68 -14.18
C PRO A 44 7.31 -21.72 -12.84
N THR A 45 6.71 -22.39 -11.86
CA THR A 45 7.27 -22.43 -10.52
C THR A 45 8.55 -23.26 -10.47
N PRO A 46 9.68 -22.69 -9.97
CA PRO A 46 10.92 -23.43 -9.82
C PRO A 46 10.75 -24.64 -8.89
N ALA A 47 11.51 -25.70 -9.15
CA ALA A 47 11.50 -26.89 -8.32
C ALA A 47 11.90 -26.53 -6.87
N GLY A 48 11.05 -26.87 -5.89
CA GLY A 48 11.28 -26.59 -4.47
C GLY A 48 10.55 -25.37 -3.92
N LEU A 49 9.82 -24.60 -4.74
CA LEU A 49 9.00 -23.48 -4.30
C LEU A 49 7.50 -23.78 -4.51
N THR A 50 6.65 -23.33 -3.59
CA THR A 50 5.19 -23.37 -3.80
C THR A 50 4.77 -22.22 -4.72
N HIS A 51 3.68 -22.43 -5.47
CA HIS A 51 3.14 -21.39 -6.33
C HIS A 51 2.77 -20.12 -5.53
N GLU A 52 2.13 -20.31 -4.38
CA GLU A 52 1.80 -19.25 -3.41
C GLU A 52 3.06 -18.48 -2.95
N GLY A 53 4.15 -19.19 -2.67
CA GLY A 53 5.42 -18.58 -2.25
C GLY A 53 6.06 -17.73 -3.35
N GLN A 54 5.99 -18.17 -4.60
CA GLN A 54 6.44 -17.39 -5.76
C GLN A 54 5.63 -16.10 -5.94
N VAL A 55 4.31 -16.19 -5.84
CA VAL A 55 3.42 -15.02 -5.94
C VAL A 55 3.67 -14.06 -4.78
N MET A 56 3.86 -14.57 -3.56
CA MET A 56 4.20 -13.76 -2.39
C MET A 56 5.52 -13.02 -2.56
N LEU A 57 6.54 -13.65 -3.15
CA LEU A 57 7.79 -12.98 -3.52
C LEU A 57 7.57 -11.88 -4.58
N GLY A 58 6.66 -12.10 -5.52
CA GLY A 58 6.23 -11.07 -6.48
C GLY A 58 5.60 -9.87 -5.79
N ILE A 59 4.66 -10.10 -4.86
CA ILE A 59 4.02 -9.05 -4.05
C ILE A 59 5.06 -8.31 -3.20
N LEU A 60 6.03 -9.00 -2.61
CA LEU A 60 7.14 -8.40 -1.87
C LEU A 60 8.00 -7.52 -2.78
N ALA A 61 8.35 -7.99 -3.97
CA ALA A 61 9.12 -7.20 -4.94
C ALA A 61 8.35 -5.94 -5.38
N MET A 62 7.05 -6.06 -5.61
CA MET A 62 6.17 -4.92 -5.87
C MET A 62 6.21 -3.90 -4.72
N ALA A 63 6.12 -4.36 -3.47
CA ALA A 63 6.20 -3.51 -2.29
C ALA A 63 7.52 -2.75 -2.24
N VAL A 64 8.65 -3.42 -2.46
CA VAL A 64 9.99 -2.83 -2.47
C VAL A 64 10.11 -1.76 -3.57
N ILE A 65 9.62 -2.04 -4.78
CA ILE A 65 9.64 -1.05 -5.88
C ILE A 65 8.86 0.20 -5.48
N LEU A 66 7.66 0.04 -4.93
CA LEU A 66 6.82 1.16 -4.51
C LEU A 66 7.37 1.90 -3.29
N TRP A 67 8.10 1.22 -2.39
CA TRP A 67 8.77 1.86 -1.26
C TRP A 67 10.00 2.67 -1.67
N ILE A 68 10.73 2.24 -2.71
CA ILE A 68 11.88 2.99 -3.24
C ILE A 68 11.41 4.18 -4.08
N THR A 69 10.38 3.98 -4.90
CA THR A 69 9.88 5.02 -5.83
C THR A 69 8.89 5.99 -5.19
N THR A 70 8.35 5.64 -4.02
CA THR A 70 7.39 6.42 -3.21
C THR A 70 6.30 7.18 -4.00
N PRO A 71 5.64 6.58 -5.01
CA PRO A 71 4.62 7.29 -5.79
C PRO A 71 3.31 7.50 -5.00
N ILE A 72 3.10 6.69 -3.97
CA ILE A 72 1.95 6.74 -3.06
C ILE A 72 2.42 6.62 -1.60
N PRO A 73 1.64 7.10 -0.62
CA PRO A 73 2.00 7.03 0.79
C PRO A 73 2.26 5.60 1.27
N ILE A 74 3.26 5.42 2.15
CA ILE A 74 3.69 4.11 2.69
C ILE A 74 2.52 3.31 3.30
N ALA A 75 1.59 4.00 3.97
CA ALA A 75 0.40 3.37 4.53
C ALA A 75 -0.51 2.74 3.45
N VAL A 76 -0.66 3.42 2.31
CA VAL A 76 -1.48 2.93 1.19
C VAL A 76 -0.83 1.71 0.54
N THR A 77 0.48 1.72 0.37
CA THR A 77 1.23 0.55 -0.13
C THR A 77 1.13 -0.66 0.80
N ALA A 78 1.20 -0.47 2.12
CA ALA A 78 1.04 -1.56 3.07
C ALA A 78 -0.36 -2.20 2.98
N LEU A 79 -1.41 -1.39 2.86
CA LEU A 79 -2.77 -1.89 2.62
C LEU A 79 -2.89 -2.62 1.28
N LEU A 80 -2.24 -2.11 0.23
CA LEU A 80 -2.24 -2.73 -1.10
C LEU A 80 -1.64 -4.14 -1.07
N VAL A 81 -0.49 -4.30 -0.43
CA VAL A 81 0.19 -5.60 -0.24
C VAL A 81 -0.74 -6.59 0.48
N MET A 82 -1.40 -6.13 1.54
CA MET A 82 -2.33 -6.92 2.32
C MET A 82 -3.55 -7.38 1.49
N ILE A 83 -4.08 -6.53 0.62
CA ILE A 83 -5.24 -6.86 -0.24
C ILE A 83 -4.82 -7.78 -1.41
N MET A 84 -3.59 -7.68 -1.90
CA MET A 84 -3.10 -8.53 -3.00
C MET A 84 -3.02 -10.00 -2.64
N GLN A 85 -2.68 -10.34 -1.39
CA GLN A 85 -2.55 -11.74 -0.96
C GLN A 85 -3.84 -12.56 -1.13
N PRO A 86 -5.00 -12.15 -0.59
CA PRO A 86 -6.25 -12.88 -0.80
C PRO A 86 -6.78 -12.75 -2.24
N LEU A 87 -6.45 -11.67 -2.96
CA LEU A 87 -6.90 -11.49 -4.34
C LEU A 87 -6.22 -12.49 -5.29
N LEU A 88 -4.97 -12.85 -5.00
CA LEU A 88 -4.18 -13.81 -5.77
C LEU A 88 -4.21 -15.22 -5.17
N ASP A 89 -5.15 -15.49 -4.25
CA ASP A 89 -5.33 -16.77 -3.57
C ASP A 89 -4.06 -17.30 -2.87
N VAL A 90 -3.22 -16.39 -2.37
CA VAL A 90 -1.99 -16.73 -1.65
C VAL A 90 -2.31 -17.13 -0.21
N MET A 91 -3.23 -16.41 0.43
CA MET A 91 -3.62 -16.63 1.81
C MET A 91 -5.03 -16.08 2.07
N PRO A 92 -5.86 -16.74 2.90
CA PRO A 92 -7.17 -16.24 3.26
C PRO A 92 -7.11 -14.85 3.89
N ALA A 93 -8.10 -14.00 3.56
CA ALA A 93 -8.14 -12.63 4.06
C ALA A 93 -8.09 -12.55 5.60
N VAL A 94 -8.75 -13.49 6.30
CA VAL A 94 -8.76 -13.56 7.76
C VAL A 94 -7.35 -13.69 8.36
N ASP A 95 -6.51 -14.53 7.77
CA ASP A 95 -5.15 -14.79 8.26
C ASP A 95 -4.22 -13.60 7.96
N VAL A 96 -4.43 -12.98 6.80
CA VAL A 96 -3.72 -11.77 6.39
C VAL A 96 -4.03 -10.60 7.34
N PHE A 97 -5.31 -10.37 7.66
CA PHE A 97 -5.70 -9.32 8.61
C PHE A 97 -5.25 -9.61 10.04
N HIS A 98 -5.17 -10.89 10.43
CA HIS A 98 -4.64 -11.27 11.74
C HIS A 98 -3.18 -10.84 11.92
N SER A 99 -2.39 -10.86 10.84
CA SER A 99 -0.99 -10.41 10.86
C SER A 99 -0.82 -8.90 11.06
N PHE A 100 -1.84 -8.10 10.69
CA PHE A 100 -1.82 -6.63 10.88
C PHE A 100 -1.92 -6.24 12.35
N GLY A 101 -2.73 -6.97 13.13
CA GLY A 101 -2.95 -6.75 14.56
C GLY A 101 -2.00 -7.53 15.47
N ASN A 102 -0.71 -7.62 15.13
CA ASN A 102 0.23 -8.38 15.96
C ASN A 102 0.60 -7.62 17.26
N GLU A 103 1.13 -8.35 18.24
CA GLU A 103 1.53 -7.80 19.55
C GLU A 103 2.53 -6.64 19.41
N ALA A 104 3.44 -6.68 18.44
CA ALA A 104 4.43 -5.64 18.21
C ALA A 104 3.80 -4.31 17.74
N VAL A 105 2.76 -4.37 16.90
CA VAL A 105 2.01 -3.17 16.46
C VAL A 105 1.29 -2.54 17.65
N PHE A 106 0.61 -3.35 18.47
CA PHE A 106 -0.04 -2.84 19.69
C PHE A 106 0.96 -2.29 20.71
N PHE A 107 2.11 -2.94 20.85
CA PHE A 107 3.20 -2.45 21.69
C PHE A 107 3.72 -1.09 21.20
N LEU A 108 3.93 -0.93 19.89
CA LEU A 108 4.39 0.33 19.29
C LEU A 108 3.37 1.46 19.53
N ILE A 109 2.07 1.18 19.35
CA ILE A 109 1.00 2.14 19.64
C ILE A 109 1.03 2.52 21.13
N GLY A 110 1.11 1.54 22.04
CA GLY A 110 1.20 1.79 23.47
C GLY A 110 2.42 2.60 23.88
N ALA A 111 3.58 2.32 23.29
CA ALA A 111 4.82 3.07 23.51
C ALA A 111 4.69 4.53 23.05
N PHE A 112 4.06 4.79 21.90
CA PHE A 112 3.81 6.16 21.44
C PHE A 112 2.81 6.90 22.32
N VAL A 113 1.76 6.25 22.80
CA VAL A 113 0.79 6.83 23.74
C VAL A 113 1.42 7.21 25.08
N LEU A 114 2.38 6.42 25.57
CA LEU A 114 3.12 6.75 26.80
C LEU A 114 4.16 7.87 26.61
N ALA A 115 4.68 8.02 25.39
CA ALA A 115 5.69 9.02 25.04
C ALA A 115 5.10 10.39 24.68
N SER A 116 3.83 10.44 24.26
CA SER A 116 3.08 11.67 23.92
C SER A 116 2.51 12.37 25.14
#